data_AF-A0A066YNR9-F1
#
_entry.id   AF-A0A066YNR9-F1
#
_cell.length_a   1.000
_cell.length_b   1.000
_cell.length_c   1.000
_cell.angle_alpha   90.00
_cell.angle_beta   90.00
_cell.angle_gamma   90.00
#
_symmetry.space_group_name_H-M   'P 1'
#
loop_
_entity.id
_entity.type
_entity.pdbx_description
1 polymer ?
#
loop_
_entity_poly.entity_id
_entity_poly.type
_entity_poly.pdbx_seq_one_letter_code
_entity_poly.pdbx_strand_id
1 'polypeptide(L)' 'MLTAALAALTRPVTIERVNGHPALTSPLGPHLETAGFHPTPKGYRIR' A
#
# COMPACT_ATOMS: atom_id res chain seq x y z
N MET A 1 8.63 -19.67 15.70
CA MET A 1 8.48 -18.19 15.79
C MET A 1 8.49 -17.49 14.42
N LEU A 2 9.21 -17.96 13.39
CA LEU A 2 9.26 -17.30 12.07
C LEU A 2 7.91 -17.31 11.30
N THR A 3 7.11 -18.36 11.48
CA THR A 3 5.82 -18.54 10.79
C THR A 3 4.78 -17.47 11.14
N ALA A 4 4.81 -16.93 12.36
CA ALA A 4 3.86 -15.89 12.80
C ALA A 4 4.16 -14.51 12.16
N ALA A 5 5.44 -14.21 11.92
CA ALA A 5 5.86 -12.97 11.25
C ALA A 5 5.46 -12.95 9.77
N LEU A 6 5.53 -14.10 9.08
CA LEU A 6 5.05 -14.24 7.71
C LEU A 6 3.51 -14.27 7.65
N ALA A 7 2.84 -14.87 8.63
CA ALA A 7 1.38 -14.86 8.71
C ALA A 7 0.80 -13.45 8.90
N ALA A 8 1.54 -12.52 9.53
CA ALA A 8 1.15 -11.10 9.60
C ALA A 8 1.06 -10.41 8.22
N LEU A 9 1.64 -10.99 7.17
CA LEU A 9 1.56 -10.52 5.78
C LEU A 9 0.20 -10.82 5.13
N THR A 10 -0.68 -11.57 5.77
CA THR A 10 -2.06 -11.80 5.27
C THR A 10 -3.00 -10.61 5.50
N ARG A 11 -2.53 -9.57 6.18
CA ARG A 11 -3.25 -8.30 6.22
C ARG A 11 -2.92 -7.50 4.96
N PRO A 12 -3.94 -7.03 4.23
CA PRO A 12 -3.72 -6.28 3.01
C PRO A 12 -2.95 -4.98 3.30
N VAL A 13 -1.83 -4.84 2.60
CA VAL A 13 -0.90 -3.73 2.78
C VAL A 13 -1.51 -2.46 2.20
N THR A 14 -1.52 -1.38 2.98
CA THR A 14 -2.00 -0.06 2.56
C THR A 14 -0.86 0.95 2.63
N ILE A 15 -0.63 1.66 1.54
CA ILE A 15 0.29 2.78 1.42
C ILE A 15 -0.52 4.06 1.63
N GLU A 16 -0.42 4.64 2.82
CA GLU A 16 -1.10 5.89 3.16
C GLU A 16 -0.27 7.11 2.76
N ARG A 17 1.08 6.99 2.76
CA ARG A 17 2.01 8.06 2.42
C ARG A 17 3.22 7.56 1.65
N VAL A 18 3.79 8.46 0.84
CA VAL A 18 5.00 8.25 0.04
C VAL A 18 5.89 9.47 0.20
N ASN A 19 7.12 9.29 0.67
CA ASN A 19 8.09 10.37 0.89
C ASN A 19 7.52 11.56 1.70
N GLY A 20 6.67 11.27 2.68
CA GLY A 20 6.02 12.30 3.49
C GLY A 20 4.81 12.98 2.84
N HIS A 21 4.43 12.65 1.61
CA HIS A 21 3.19 13.15 0.99
C HIS A 21 2.06 12.12 1.09
N PRO A 22 0.78 12.52 1.17
CA PRO A 22 -0.34 11.60 1.04
C PRO A 22 -0.23 10.79 -0.26
N ALA A 23 -0.41 9.47 -0.18
CA ALA A 23 -0.17 8.59 -1.33
C ALA A 23 -1.10 8.89 -2.51
N LEU A 24 -2.37 9.24 -2.22
CA LEU A 24 -3.39 9.57 -3.23
C LEU A 24 -3.09 10.84 -4.04
N THR A 25 -2.25 11.74 -3.51
CA THR A 25 -1.85 12.98 -4.19
C THR A 25 -0.36 12.97 -4.55
N SER A 26 0.32 11.83 -4.37
CA SER A 26 1.73 11.69 -4.71
C SER A 26 1.90 11.53 -6.22
N PRO A 27 2.95 12.08 -6.84
CA PRO A 27 3.27 11.80 -8.23
C PRO A 27 3.57 10.31 -8.50
N LEU A 28 3.80 9.52 -7.44
CA LEU A 28 3.96 8.07 -7.53
C LEU A 28 2.64 7.29 -7.57
N GLY A 29 1.48 7.93 -7.41
CA GLY A 29 0.16 7.27 -7.48
C GLY A 29 -0.03 6.41 -8.73
N PRO A 30 0.22 6.92 -9.95
CA PRO A 30 0.12 6.12 -11.18
C PRO A 30 1.05 4.89 -11.20
N HIS A 31 2.23 4.98 -10.58
CA HIS A 31 3.16 3.85 -10.51
C HIS A 31 2.68 2.77 -9.53
N LEU A 32 1.97 3.17 -8.47
CA LEU A 32 1.35 2.22 -7.54
C LEU A 32 0.18 1.49 -8.21
N GLU A 33 -0.60 2.19 -9.02
CA GLU A 33 -1.69 1.59 -9.80
C GLU A 33 -1.19 0.55 -10.81
N THR A 34 -0.12 0.87 -11.55
CA THR A 34 0.48 -0.11 -12.48
C THR A 34 1.11 -1.30 -11.76
N ALA A 35 1.54 -1.14 -10.50
CA ALA A 35 2.03 -2.22 -9.65
C ALA A 35 0.91 -3.07 -9.02
N GLY A 36 -0.37 -2.77 -9.30
CA GLY A 36 -1.52 -3.54 -8.81
C GLY A 36 -2.10 -3.05 -7.48
N PHE A 37 -1.71 -1.85 -7.03
CA PHE A 37 -2.38 -1.22 -5.89
C PHE A 37 -3.63 -0.49 -6.35
N HIS A 38 -4.68 -0.55 -5.53
CA HIS A 38 -5.94 0.13 -5.80
C HIS A 38 -6.16 1.29 -4.83
N PRO A 39 -6.61 2.47 -5.30
CA PRO A 39 -6.91 3.58 -4.42
C PRO A 39 -8.09 3.25 -3.49
N THR A 40 -7.98 3.64 -2.24
CA THR A 40 -9.00 3.53 -1.19
C THR A 40 -9.01 4.84 -0.39
N PRO A 41 -10.06 5.11 0.43
CA PRO A 41 -10.10 6.34 1.23
C PRO A 41 -8.89 6.56 2.16
N LYS A 42 -8.18 5.48 2.56
CA LYS A 42 -6.97 5.57 3.39
C LYS A 42 -5.67 5.67 2.58
N GLY A 43 -5.67 5.30 1.29
CA GLY A 43 -4.47 5.19 0.48
C GLY A 43 -4.53 4.05 -0.52
N TYR A 44 -3.37 3.66 -1.06
CA TYR A 44 -3.26 2.60 -2.06
C TYR A 44 -3.12 1.23 -1.42
N ARG A 45 -3.97 0.27 -1.78
CA ARG A 45 -4.02 -1.05 -1.15
C ARG A 45 -3.78 -2.15 -2.17
N ILE A 46 -2.90 -3.09 -1.83
CA ILE A 46 -2.73 -4.32 -2.61
C ILE A 46 -3.87 -5.28 -2.24
N ARG A 47 -4.49 -5.88 -3.26
CA ARG A 47 -5.55 -6.88 -3.10
C ARG A 47 -5.08 -8.23 -3.57
#